data_AF-A0AA38PJD0-F1
#
_entry.id   AF-A0AA38PJD0-F1
#
_cell.length_a   1.000
_cell.length_b   1.000
_cell.length_c   1.000
_cell.angle_alpha   90.00
_cell.angle_beta   90.00
_cell.angle_gamma   90.00
#
_symmetry.space_group_name_H-M   'P 1'
#
loop_
_entity.id
_entity.type
_entity.pdbx_description
1 polymer ?
#
loop_
_entity_poly.entity_id
_entity_poly.type
_entity_poly.pdbx_seq_one_letter_code
_entity_poly.pdbx_strand_id
1 'polypeptide(L)'
;MLLSTLCVILAAARQAWTQSSTVDAYIASQSPLAKADLLANIGPSGSKSMGAKSGIVVASPSNVNPDYLYTWTRDSAVVFQVIVDQFSLGIDTSTRGEIDNYVASQVIIQQVSNPSGTITTGGLGEPKFNIDETAFTAAWGRPQRDGPALRSTALITWANFLLTEGNTSYVTNTLWPLIQNDLNYVAQNWNQSTFDLWEEVDSSSFFTTALQHRSLRQGVQLANALDQTSVVSSWTTQAGNLLCFLQSYWNTAGYITANTGGGRSGKDANTVLASIHTFDAAAGCDALTFQPCSDVALSNLLTYVNSFRSIYPINSGLANNVAAATGRYPEDSYMGGNPWYLTTLAVSEQLYDSLIVWNQQKSLNVTSLSLPFFQLFDSSVTVGTYASTSATFTTLTSAIKTFADGFVEIVAEFTPSSGSLSEQYSKSDGSQLSAADLTWSYAATLTSFDARAGVVPASWGASGLTSSCSISTGGGGGGGSSGTVSVTFNVDATTVFGENIYICGSVDALQNWDPDTALILSAANYPIWSITVDLPANTEVQYKYIRKFGSSLTWESDPNDVINTPSGGSFIENDTWR
;
A
#
# COMPACT_ATOMS: atom_id res chain seq x y z
N MET A 1 -42.85 8.36 22.86
CA MET A 1 -41.91 7.60 22.01
C MET A 1 -41.90 8.09 20.56
N LEU A 2 -43.03 8.24 19.85
CA LEU A 2 -43.03 8.74 18.46
C LEU A 2 -42.43 10.15 18.28
N LEU A 3 -42.75 11.11 19.15
CA LEU A 3 -42.18 12.47 19.06
C LEU A 3 -40.67 12.52 19.33
N SER A 4 -40.17 11.72 20.29
CA SER A 4 -38.75 11.68 20.63
C SER A 4 -37.92 11.04 19.51
N THR A 5 -38.44 9.98 18.87
CA THR A 5 -37.79 9.34 17.72
C THR A 5 -37.78 10.27 16.50
N LEU A 6 -38.86 11.03 16.26
CA LEU A 6 -38.92 12.00 15.17
C LEU A 6 -37.92 13.16 15.35
N CYS A 7 -37.76 13.67 16.57
CA CYS A 7 -36.78 14.72 16.88
C CYS A 7 -35.33 14.24 16.70
N VAL A 8 -35.02 12.99 17.06
CA VAL A 8 -33.68 12.39 16.84
C VAL A 8 -33.41 12.20 15.35
N ILE A 9 -34.39 11.73 14.56
CA ILE A 9 -34.26 11.59 13.10
C ILE A 9 -34.05 12.96 12.43
N LEU A 10 -34.79 13.99 12.84
CA LEU A 10 -34.63 15.35 12.31
C LEU A 10 -33.28 15.98 12.69
N ALA A 11 -32.75 15.70 13.87
CA ALA A 11 -31.43 16.16 14.30
C ALA A 11 -30.30 15.47 13.52
N ALA A 12 -30.36 14.14 13.38
CA ALA A 12 -29.40 13.37 12.61
C ALA A 12 -29.43 13.74 11.12
N ALA A 13 -30.63 13.94 10.55
CA ALA A 13 -30.78 14.43 9.18
C ALA A 13 -30.20 15.84 9.03
N ARG A 14 -30.48 16.78 9.95
CA ARG A 14 -29.87 18.12 9.90
C ARG A 14 -28.35 18.06 9.97
N GLN A 15 -27.78 17.23 10.84
CA GLN A 15 -26.33 17.08 10.99
C GLN A 15 -25.68 16.50 9.72
N ALA A 16 -26.27 15.47 9.13
CA ALA A 16 -25.79 14.89 7.87
C ALA A 16 -25.89 15.90 6.71
N TRP A 17 -26.96 16.70 6.66
CA TRP A 17 -27.11 17.75 5.64
C TRP A 17 -26.10 18.88 5.83
N THR A 18 -25.85 19.33 7.07
CA THR A 18 -24.83 20.35 7.33
C THR A 18 -23.43 19.83 6.97
N GLN A 19 -23.11 18.58 7.31
CA GLN A 19 -21.83 17.97 6.96
C GLN A 19 -21.65 17.86 5.44
N SER A 20 -22.66 17.34 4.73
CA SER A 20 -22.62 17.30 3.26
C SER A 20 -22.37 18.69 2.67
N SER A 21 -23.04 19.73 3.21
CA SER A 21 -22.85 21.10 2.73
C SER A 21 -21.45 21.65 2.99
N THR A 22 -20.82 21.30 4.12
CA THR A 22 -19.42 21.66 4.42
C THR A 22 -18.47 20.97 3.45
N VAL A 23 -18.65 19.66 3.23
CA VAL A 23 -17.81 18.88 2.33
C VAL A 23 -17.96 19.36 0.88
N ASP A 24 -19.19 19.62 0.42
CA ASP A 24 -19.45 20.14 -0.92
C ASP A 24 -18.78 21.51 -1.12
N ALA A 25 -18.84 22.40 -0.12
CA ALA A 25 -18.17 23.70 -0.16
C ALA A 25 -16.64 23.55 -0.20
N TYR A 26 -16.08 22.67 0.65
CA TYR A 26 -14.64 22.41 0.68
C TYR A 26 -14.14 21.84 -0.65
N ILE A 27 -14.82 20.83 -1.21
CA ILE A 27 -14.48 20.25 -2.51
C ILE A 27 -14.52 21.33 -3.60
N ALA A 28 -15.57 22.16 -3.63
CA ALA A 28 -15.70 23.21 -4.62
C ALA A 28 -14.55 24.24 -4.55
N SER A 29 -14.05 24.56 -3.35
CA SER A 29 -12.90 25.46 -3.18
C SER A 29 -11.55 24.77 -3.40
N GLN A 30 -11.41 23.53 -2.92
CA GLN A 30 -10.11 22.86 -2.84
C GLN A 30 -9.75 22.13 -4.14
N SER A 31 -10.72 21.61 -4.89
CA SER A 31 -10.45 20.93 -6.18
C SER A 31 -9.60 21.77 -7.15
N PRO A 32 -9.94 23.04 -7.45
CA PRO A 32 -9.12 23.86 -8.34
C PRO A 32 -7.76 24.22 -7.73
N LEU A 33 -7.65 24.38 -6.41
CA LEU A 33 -6.39 24.69 -5.72
C LEU A 33 -5.44 23.48 -5.73
N ALA A 34 -5.93 22.31 -5.34
CA ALA A 34 -5.16 21.07 -5.34
C ALA A 34 -4.63 20.74 -6.73
N LYS A 35 -5.44 20.93 -7.78
CA LYS A 35 -5.00 20.77 -9.17
C LYS A 35 -3.91 21.78 -9.55
N ALA A 36 -4.11 23.05 -9.24
CA ALA A 36 -3.14 24.10 -9.55
C ALA A 36 -1.80 23.87 -8.83
N ASP A 37 -1.84 23.49 -7.56
CA ASP A 37 -0.65 23.22 -6.75
C ASP A 37 0.05 21.91 -7.13
N LEU A 38 -0.70 20.87 -7.52
CA LEU A 38 -0.14 19.66 -8.10
C LEU A 38 0.66 19.99 -9.37
N LEU A 39 0.06 20.74 -10.30
CA LEU A 39 0.75 21.16 -11.55
C LEU A 39 1.90 22.14 -11.26
N ALA A 40 1.81 22.94 -10.20
CA ALA A 40 2.89 23.83 -9.79
C ALA A 40 4.16 23.08 -9.38
N ASN A 41 4.06 21.82 -8.95
CA ASN A 41 5.20 20.97 -8.59
C ASN A 41 5.79 20.18 -9.78
N ILE A 42 5.29 20.39 -11.01
CA ILE A 42 5.77 19.69 -12.21
C ILE A 42 6.65 20.61 -13.07
N GLY A 43 7.88 20.15 -13.34
CA GLY A 43 8.81 20.85 -14.21
C GLY A 43 8.39 20.80 -15.69
N PRO A 44 8.77 21.79 -16.50
CA PRO A 44 9.73 22.84 -16.19
C PRO A 44 9.05 24.17 -15.82
N SER A 45 7.73 24.25 -15.92
CA SER A 45 6.97 25.51 -15.86
C SER A 45 6.12 25.65 -14.60
N GLY A 46 6.06 24.63 -13.74
CA GLY A 46 5.41 24.70 -12.46
C GLY A 46 6.01 25.79 -11.57
N SER A 47 5.16 26.57 -10.91
CA SER A 47 5.61 27.72 -10.09
C SER A 47 6.39 27.32 -8.83
N LYS A 48 6.31 26.05 -8.42
CA LYS A 48 7.00 25.46 -7.27
C LYS A 48 8.08 24.43 -7.67
N SER A 49 8.30 24.21 -8.97
CA SER A 49 9.26 23.24 -9.50
C SER A 49 10.54 23.89 -10.05
N MET A 50 10.99 25.00 -9.45
CA MET A 50 12.13 25.76 -9.96
C MET A 50 13.39 24.88 -10.04
N GLY A 51 13.99 24.80 -11.23
CA GLY A 51 15.18 23.99 -11.49
C GLY A 51 14.88 22.53 -11.89
N ALA A 52 13.63 22.08 -11.78
CA ALA A 52 13.23 20.76 -12.25
C ALA A 52 13.16 20.72 -13.78
N LYS A 53 13.61 19.62 -14.38
CA LYS A 53 13.50 19.39 -15.82
C LYS A 53 12.06 19.10 -16.26
N SER A 54 11.84 19.13 -17.57
CA SER A 54 10.51 18.89 -18.16
C SER A 54 9.98 17.51 -17.80
N GLY A 55 8.74 17.43 -17.30
CA GLY A 55 8.10 16.18 -16.94
C GLY A 55 8.60 15.56 -15.64
N ILE A 56 9.41 16.29 -14.86
CA ILE A 56 9.85 15.86 -13.53
C ILE A 56 8.88 16.37 -12.49
N VAL A 57 8.30 15.45 -11.72
CA VAL A 57 7.45 15.76 -10.57
C VAL A 57 8.33 15.88 -9.34
N VAL A 58 8.35 17.07 -8.74
CA VAL A 58 8.98 17.28 -7.44
C VAL A 58 8.03 16.75 -6.36
N ALA A 59 8.52 15.99 -5.38
CA ALA A 59 7.67 15.52 -4.29
C ALA A 59 7.13 16.68 -3.46
N SER A 60 7.99 17.64 -3.10
CA SER A 60 7.56 18.94 -2.56
C SER A 60 8.62 20.02 -2.81
N PRO A 61 8.27 21.31 -2.88
CA PRO A 61 9.23 22.42 -2.98
C PRO A 61 10.11 22.60 -1.72
N SER A 62 9.80 21.91 -0.61
CA SER A 62 10.60 21.95 0.61
C SER A 62 12.01 21.44 0.35
N ASN A 63 13.02 22.29 0.57
CA ASN A 63 14.44 21.97 0.42
C ASN A 63 15.22 22.05 1.74
N VAL A 64 14.52 22.22 2.86
CA VAL A 64 15.11 22.29 4.22
C VAL A 64 14.16 21.64 5.23
N ASN A 65 14.63 20.60 5.91
CA ASN A 65 14.01 19.93 7.06
C ASN A 65 12.47 19.77 7.00
N PRO A 66 11.96 18.85 6.16
CA PRO A 66 12.72 17.89 5.37
C PRO A 66 13.08 18.44 3.96
N ASP A 67 14.19 17.94 3.41
CA ASP A 67 14.58 18.20 2.02
C ASP A 67 13.93 17.15 1.09
N TYR A 68 12.86 17.58 0.42
CA TYR A 68 12.01 16.80 -0.47
C TYR A 68 12.10 17.29 -1.92
N LEU A 69 13.11 18.12 -2.23
CA LEU A 69 13.34 18.66 -3.56
C LEU A 69 14.02 17.62 -4.48
N TYR A 70 13.35 16.49 -4.66
CA TYR A 70 13.72 15.38 -5.52
C TYR A 70 12.49 14.85 -6.25
N THR A 71 12.72 13.98 -7.23
CA THR A 71 11.65 13.24 -7.89
C THR A 71 11.68 11.80 -7.44
N TRP A 72 10.59 11.33 -6.86
CA TRP A 72 10.40 9.91 -6.53
C TRP A 72 9.66 9.23 -7.68
N THR A 73 10.10 8.03 -8.05
CA THR A 73 9.44 7.23 -9.10
C THR A 73 7.99 6.95 -8.71
N ARG A 74 7.74 6.61 -7.43
CA ARG A 74 6.39 6.36 -6.90
C ARG A 74 5.50 7.60 -6.99
N ASP A 75 5.90 8.71 -6.39
CA ASP A 75 5.12 9.95 -6.33
C ASP A 75 4.80 10.46 -7.74
N SER A 76 5.80 10.46 -8.64
CA SER A 76 5.62 10.86 -10.03
C SER A 76 4.61 9.96 -10.74
N ALA A 77 4.69 8.65 -10.56
CA ALA A 77 3.79 7.71 -11.20
C ALA A 77 2.36 7.79 -10.63
N VAL A 78 2.19 7.99 -9.32
CA VAL A 78 0.88 8.21 -8.70
C VAL A 78 0.24 9.49 -9.25
N VAL A 79 0.99 10.60 -9.28
CA VAL A 79 0.51 11.87 -9.82
C VAL A 79 0.10 11.74 -11.28
N PHE A 80 0.92 11.08 -12.10
CA PHE A 80 0.60 10.89 -13.51
C PHE A 80 -0.50 9.87 -13.76
N GLN A 81 -0.74 8.91 -12.86
CA GLN A 81 -1.94 8.07 -12.93
C GLN A 81 -3.21 8.93 -12.84
N VAL A 82 -3.28 9.87 -11.87
CA VAL A 82 -4.42 10.79 -11.73
C VAL A 82 -4.61 11.65 -12.97
N ILE A 83 -3.52 12.26 -13.48
CA ILE A 83 -3.56 13.10 -14.68
C ILE A 83 -4.04 12.30 -15.89
N VAL A 84 -3.52 11.08 -16.09
CA VAL A 84 -3.89 10.23 -17.22
C VAL A 84 -5.33 9.72 -17.11
N ASP A 85 -5.80 9.37 -15.91
CA ASP A 85 -7.19 8.98 -15.69
C ASP A 85 -8.15 10.13 -16.01
N GLN A 86 -7.90 11.33 -15.47
CA GLN A 86 -8.72 12.51 -15.76
C GLN A 86 -8.70 12.89 -17.25
N PHE A 87 -7.55 12.77 -17.91
CA PHE A 87 -7.43 13.04 -19.34
C PHE A 87 -8.22 12.02 -20.17
N SER A 88 -7.99 10.73 -19.93
CA SER A 88 -8.59 9.65 -20.71
C SER A 88 -10.11 9.55 -20.53
N LEU A 89 -10.62 9.97 -19.36
CA LEU A 89 -12.06 10.08 -19.09
C LEU A 89 -12.69 11.39 -19.61
N GLY A 90 -11.89 12.31 -20.18
CA GLY A 90 -12.37 13.60 -20.68
C GLY A 90 -12.75 14.60 -19.58
N ILE A 91 -12.34 14.35 -18.33
CA ILE A 91 -12.56 15.24 -17.19
C ILE A 91 -11.66 16.48 -17.31
N ASP A 92 -10.39 16.26 -17.69
CA ASP A 92 -9.46 17.34 -18.00
C ASP A 92 -8.52 17.00 -19.15
N THR A 93 -8.78 17.58 -20.32
CA THR A 93 -7.95 17.39 -21.50
C THR A 93 -6.84 18.44 -21.65
N SER A 94 -6.66 19.34 -20.67
CA SER A 94 -5.64 20.41 -20.77
C SER A 94 -4.21 19.93 -20.47
N THR A 95 -4.07 18.76 -19.85
CA THR A 95 -2.81 18.20 -19.34
C THR A 95 -2.03 17.36 -20.35
N ARG A 96 -2.45 17.33 -21.62
CA ARG A 96 -1.77 16.54 -22.68
C ARG A 96 -0.27 16.77 -22.72
N GLY A 97 0.15 18.03 -22.68
CA GLY A 97 1.56 18.41 -22.73
C GLY A 97 2.35 17.86 -21.54
N GLU A 98 1.75 17.84 -20.35
CA GLU A 98 2.39 17.29 -19.15
C GLU A 98 2.57 15.77 -19.26
N ILE A 99 1.60 15.05 -19.80
CA ILE A 99 1.70 13.60 -20.03
C ILE A 99 2.84 13.30 -21.01
N ASP A 100 2.92 14.04 -22.13
CA ASP A 100 3.99 13.86 -23.12
C ASP A 100 5.37 14.19 -22.51
N ASN A 101 5.47 15.23 -21.67
CA ASN A 101 6.69 15.61 -20.96
C ASN A 101 7.12 14.53 -19.96
N TYR A 102 6.19 13.94 -19.20
CA TYR A 102 6.49 12.84 -18.29
C TYR A 102 7.00 11.61 -19.01
N VAL A 103 6.36 11.19 -20.10
CA VAL A 103 6.86 10.07 -20.91
C VAL A 103 8.30 10.34 -21.35
N ALA A 104 8.60 11.55 -21.83
CA ALA A 104 9.95 11.94 -22.24
C ALA A 104 10.96 11.90 -21.08
N SER A 105 10.59 12.35 -19.88
CA SER A 105 11.47 12.31 -18.70
C SER A 105 11.74 10.87 -18.26
N GLN A 106 10.73 9.99 -18.32
CA GLN A 106 10.89 8.58 -17.94
C GLN A 106 11.77 7.79 -18.92
N VAL A 107 11.82 8.16 -20.22
CA VAL A 107 12.81 7.62 -21.17
C VAL A 107 14.23 7.85 -20.67
N ILE A 108 14.49 9.03 -20.09
CA ILE A 108 15.82 9.40 -19.59
C ILE A 108 16.09 8.70 -18.26
N ILE A 109 15.16 8.81 -17.29
CA ILE A 109 15.31 8.28 -15.93
C ILE A 109 15.61 6.77 -15.93
N GLN A 110 14.95 5.97 -16.78
CA GLN A 110 15.21 4.53 -16.85
C GLN A 110 16.67 4.19 -17.23
N GLN A 111 17.38 5.09 -17.93
CA GLN A 111 18.76 4.89 -18.37
C GLN A 111 19.82 5.38 -17.36
N VAL A 112 19.40 6.10 -16.31
CA VAL A 112 20.32 6.68 -15.33
C VAL A 112 20.87 5.56 -14.43
N SER A 113 22.17 5.28 -14.58
CA SER A 113 22.88 4.40 -13.63
C SER A 113 22.93 5.06 -12.26
N ASN A 114 22.59 4.29 -11.23
CA ASN A 114 22.36 4.79 -9.87
C ASN A 114 22.82 3.74 -8.84
N PRO A 115 22.74 4.03 -7.53
CA PRO A 115 23.20 3.10 -6.50
C PRO A 115 22.48 1.74 -6.46
N SER A 116 21.23 1.64 -6.94
CA SER A 116 20.54 0.35 -7.11
C SER A 116 21.01 -0.44 -8.34
N GLY A 117 21.74 0.18 -9.26
CA GLY A 117 22.38 -0.47 -10.41
C GLY A 117 22.17 0.28 -11.74
N THR A 118 22.33 -0.45 -12.83
CA THR A 118 21.98 0.00 -14.18
C THR A 118 20.58 -0.47 -14.54
N ILE A 119 20.06 -0.07 -15.71
CA ILE A 119 18.76 -0.53 -16.22
C ILE A 119 18.58 -2.06 -16.20
N THR A 120 19.66 -2.84 -16.38
CA THR A 120 19.61 -4.31 -16.40
C THR A 120 20.00 -4.99 -15.09
N THR A 121 20.61 -4.28 -14.13
CA THR A 121 21.13 -4.89 -12.89
C THR A 121 20.37 -4.49 -11.63
N GLY A 122 19.41 -3.57 -11.71
CA GLY A 122 18.59 -3.18 -10.55
C GLY A 122 18.16 -1.72 -10.52
N GLY A 123 18.72 -0.87 -11.37
CA GLY A 123 18.56 0.59 -11.33
C GLY A 123 17.13 1.11 -11.50
N LEU A 124 16.22 0.31 -12.06
CA LEU A 124 14.80 0.66 -12.16
C LEU A 124 14.09 0.68 -10.79
N GLY A 125 14.63 -0.02 -9.79
CA GLY A 125 14.15 0.02 -8.40
C GLY A 125 14.73 1.15 -7.56
N GLU A 126 15.45 2.10 -8.15
CA GLU A 126 15.91 3.27 -7.41
C GLU A 126 14.70 4.15 -7.05
N PRO A 127 14.52 4.49 -5.76
CA PRO A 127 13.33 5.23 -5.32
C PRO A 127 13.23 6.62 -5.90
N LYS A 128 14.36 7.35 -5.94
CA LYS A 128 14.40 8.78 -6.22
C LYS A 128 15.63 9.23 -6.99
N PHE A 129 15.46 10.36 -7.67
CA PHE A 129 16.47 11.02 -8.49
C PHE A 129 16.48 12.52 -8.19
N ASN A 130 17.56 13.21 -8.54
CA ASN A 130 17.59 14.66 -8.46
C ASN A 130 16.63 15.25 -9.50
N ILE A 131 16.13 16.47 -9.25
CA ILE A 131 15.16 17.14 -10.12
C ILE A 131 15.69 17.48 -11.53
N ASP A 132 17.01 17.35 -11.73
CA ASP A 132 17.71 17.52 -13.01
C ASP A 132 17.97 16.18 -13.74
N GLU A 133 17.26 15.11 -13.36
CA GLU A 133 17.38 13.73 -13.87
C GLU A 133 18.69 13.02 -13.53
N THR A 134 19.54 13.58 -12.66
CA THR A 134 20.76 12.89 -12.23
C THR A 134 20.51 11.92 -11.08
N ALA A 135 21.39 10.92 -10.92
CA ALA A 135 21.27 9.95 -9.84
C ALA A 135 21.43 10.61 -8.47
N PHE A 136 20.54 10.25 -7.54
CA PHE A 136 20.76 10.52 -6.12
C PHE A 136 21.75 9.50 -5.56
N THR A 137 22.90 9.95 -5.05
CA THR A 137 24.03 9.05 -4.73
C THR A 137 24.23 8.77 -3.24
N ALA A 138 23.49 9.45 -2.36
CA ALA A 138 23.58 9.23 -0.92
C ALA A 138 22.84 7.97 -0.45
N ALA A 139 23.13 7.52 0.78
CA ALA A 139 22.45 6.39 1.41
C ALA A 139 20.94 6.65 1.53
N TRP A 140 20.14 5.61 1.31
CA TRP A 140 18.67 5.66 1.28
C TRP A 140 18.10 4.25 1.40
N GLY A 141 16.84 4.10 1.81
CA GLY A 141 16.11 2.83 1.79
C GLY A 141 15.82 2.38 0.37
N ARG A 142 16.76 1.63 -0.22
CA ARG A 142 16.71 1.13 -1.61
C ARG A 142 17.06 -0.36 -1.67
N PRO A 143 16.59 -1.11 -2.68
CA PRO A 143 15.65 -0.68 -3.72
C PRO A 143 14.22 -0.57 -3.18
N GLN A 144 13.36 0.15 -3.91
CA GLN A 144 11.91 0.12 -3.74
C GLN A 144 11.28 -0.37 -5.04
N ARG A 145 10.58 -1.50 -4.96
CA ARG A 145 10.20 -2.28 -6.13
C ARG A 145 8.76 -2.02 -6.61
N ASP A 146 8.09 -1.05 -6.00
CA ASP A 146 6.77 -0.54 -6.39
C ASP A 146 6.85 0.50 -7.51
N GLY A 147 7.93 1.29 -7.57
CA GLY A 147 8.13 2.35 -8.58
C GLY A 147 7.89 1.89 -10.03
N PRO A 148 8.56 0.82 -10.52
CA PRO A 148 8.31 0.26 -11.85
C PRO A 148 6.86 -0.20 -12.07
N ALA A 149 6.21 -0.76 -11.05
CA ALA A 149 4.83 -1.21 -11.16
C ALA A 149 3.86 -0.03 -11.30
N LEU A 150 4.06 1.04 -10.53
CA LEU A 150 3.26 2.27 -10.64
C LEU A 150 3.48 2.97 -11.97
N ARG A 151 4.74 3.16 -12.38
CA ARG A 151 5.07 3.84 -13.64
C ARG A 151 4.50 3.11 -14.84
N SER A 152 4.69 1.79 -14.91
CA SER A 152 4.10 0.99 -16.00
C SER A 152 2.57 1.06 -15.99
N THR A 153 1.91 1.08 -14.83
CA THR A 153 0.45 1.20 -14.72
C THR A 153 -0.07 2.52 -15.34
N ALA A 154 0.56 3.66 -15.03
CA ALA A 154 0.22 4.95 -15.62
C ALA A 154 0.45 4.96 -17.14
N LEU A 155 1.59 4.43 -17.59
CA LEU A 155 1.95 4.36 -19.01
C LEU A 155 1.05 3.40 -19.80
N ILE A 156 0.59 2.29 -19.22
CA ILE A 156 -0.34 1.35 -19.85
C ILE A 156 -1.72 2.00 -20.00
N THR A 157 -2.18 2.72 -18.98
CA THR A 157 -3.45 3.48 -19.06
C THR A 157 -3.39 4.49 -20.22
N TRP A 158 -2.28 5.21 -20.35
CA TRP A 158 -2.07 6.14 -21.45
C TRP A 158 -1.96 5.43 -22.81
N ALA A 159 -1.24 4.30 -22.86
CA ALA A 159 -1.11 3.48 -24.08
C ALA A 159 -2.48 3.01 -24.58
N ASN A 160 -3.34 2.52 -23.68
CA ASN A 160 -4.69 2.06 -24.03
C ASN A 160 -5.53 3.20 -24.61
N PHE A 161 -5.50 4.40 -24.01
CA PHE A 161 -6.18 5.56 -24.58
C PHE A 161 -5.63 5.92 -25.97
N LEU A 162 -4.31 5.92 -26.16
CA LEU A 162 -3.72 6.21 -27.47
C LEU A 162 -4.04 5.14 -28.52
N LEU A 163 -4.24 3.88 -28.14
CA LEU A 163 -4.71 2.84 -29.04
C LEU A 163 -6.15 3.10 -29.50
N THR A 164 -7.04 3.59 -28.64
CA THR A 164 -8.41 3.97 -29.04
C THR A 164 -8.41 5.17 -29.99
N GLU A 165 -7.43 6.07 -29.87
CA GLU A 165 -7.22 7.21 -30.76
C GLU A 165 -6.45 6.85 -32.05
N GLY A 166 -6.13 5.56 -32.28
CA GLY A 166 -5.42 5.10 -33.47
C GLY A 166 -3.93 5.43 -33.53
N ASN A 167 -3.32 5.83 -32.40
CA ASN A 167 -1.90 6.18 -32.31
C ASN A 167 -0.99 4.97 -31.99
N THR A 168 -1.23 3.85 -32.68
CA THR A 168 -0.53 2.57 -32.47
C THR A 168 0.98 2.67 -32.68
N SER A 169 1.44 3.51 -33.61
CA SER A 169 2.86 3.70 -33.89
C SER A 169 3.61 4.32 -32.71
N TYR A 170 3.04 5.31 -32.03
CA TYR A 170 3.66 5.91 -30.84
C TYR A 170 3.64 4.92 -29.67
N VAL A 171 2.53 4.20 -29.48
CA VAL A 171 2.44 3.17 -28.43
C VAL A 171 3.51 2.10 -28.63
N THR A 172 3.66 1.59 -29.84
CA THR A 172 4.61 0.49 -30.15
C THR A 172 6.07 0.94 -30.10
N ASN A 173 6.38 2.12 -30.65
CA ASN A 173 7.78 2.55 -30.80
C ASN A 173 8.30 3.37 -29.61
N THR A 174 7.42 3.99 -28.84
CA THR A 174 7.79 4.85 -27.71
C THR A 174 7.36 4.22 -26.40
N LEU A 175 6.07 4.03 -26.13
CA LEU A 175 5.61 3.61 -24.80
C LEU A 175 5.98 2.16 -24.46
N TRP A 176 5.83 1.24 -25.41
CA TRP A 176 6.03 -0.18 -25.19
C TRP A 176 7.45 -0.52 -24.67
N PRO A 177 8.55 0.01 -25.23
CA PRO A 177 9.88 -0.20 -24.66
C PRO A 177 10.02 0.22 -23.18
N LEU A 178 9.44 1.36 -22.77
CA LEU A 178 9.50 1.79 -21.36
C LEU A 178 8.71 0.83 -20.46
N ILE A 179 7.49 0.51 -20.87
CA ILE A 179 6.59 -0.40 -20.16
C ILE A 179 7.24 -1.78 -20.03
N GLN A 180 7.84 -2.29 -21.11
CA GLN A 180 8.50 -3.58 -21.12
C GLN A 180 9.68 -3.63 -20.14
N ASN A 181 10.48 -2.56 -20.03
CA ASN A 181 11.57 -2.49 -19.06
C ASN A 181 11.06 -2.63 -17.61
N ASP A 182 10.04 -1.85 -17.26
CA ASP A 182 9.46 -1.86 -15.92
C ASP A 182 8.80 -3.20 -15.58
N LEU A 183 8.03 -3.79 -16.51
CA LEU A 183 7.36 -5.06 -16.29
C LEU A 183 8.34 -6.24 -16.25
N ASN A 184 9.42 -6.18 -17.03
CA ASN A 184 10.50 -7.16 -16.92
C ASN A 184 11.20 -7.07 -15.57
N TYR A 185 11.43 -5.85 -15.06
CA TYR A 185 11.95 -5.66 -13.71
C TYR A 185 11.03 -6.30 -12.67
N VAL A 186 9.72 -6.01 -12.73
CA VAL A 186 8.73 -6.60 -11.82
C VAL A 186 8.76 -8.13 -11.90
N ALA A 187 8.65 -8.71 -13.11
CA ALA A 187 8.63 -10.15 -13.30
C ALA A 187 9.91 -10.85 -12.76
N GLN A 188 11.06 -10.19 -12.81
CA GLN A 188 12.34 -10.76 -12.37
C GLN A 188 12.62 -10.57 -10.88
N ASN A 189 12.05 -9.53 -10.24
CA ASN A 189 12.48 -9.08 -8.92
C ASN A 189 11.37 -9.07 -7.86
N TRP A 190 10.12 -9.40 -8.20
CA TRP A 190 9.01 -9.31 -7.24
C TRP A 190 9.20 -10.16 -5.98
N ASN A 191 9.90 -11.30 -6.10
CA ASN A 191 10.15 -12.23 -4.98
C ASN A 191 11.43 -11.90 -4.20
N GLN A 192 11.97 -10.69 -4.35
CA GLN A 192 13.08 -10.19 -3.53
C GLN A 192 12.56 -9.18 -2.52
N SER A 193 13.30 -8.99 -1.41
CA SER A 193 12.97 -7.95 -0.43
C SER A 193 13.02 -6.56 -1.07
N THR A 194 12.24 -5.65 -0.50
CA THR A 194 12.09 -4.26 -0.92
C THR A 194 11.92 -3.41 0.33
N PHE A 195 12.43 -2.19 0.29
CA PHE A 195 11.91 -1.16 1.19
C PHE A 195 10.44 -0.90 0.84
N ASP A 196 9.62 -0.69 1.86
CA ASP A 196 8.20 -0.36 1.71
C ASP A 196 7.99 1.08 1.22
N LEU A 197 6.73 1.45 0.97
CA LEU A 197 6.37 2.79 0.47
C LEU A 197 6.75 3.94 1.43
N TRP A 198 7.01 3.61 2.70
CA TRP A 198 7.48 4.55 3.71
C TRP A 198 9.00 4.67 3.77
N GLU A 199 9.71 3.89 2.95
CA GLU A 199 11.16 3.89 2.80
C GLU A 199 11.91 3.40 4.05
N GLU A 200 11.26 2.56 4.86
CA GLU A 200 11.72 2.23 6.21
C GLU A 200 11.97 0.73 6.43
N VAL A 201 11.05 -0.13 5.98
CA VAL A 201 11.08 -1.56 6.28
C VAL A 201 11.53 -2.34 5.06
N ASP A 202 12.73 -2.94 5.12
CA ASP A 202 13.21 -3.90 4.12
C ASP A 202 12.60 -5.28 4.37
N SER A 203 11.57 -5.62 3.60
CA SER A 203 10.85 -6.90 3.70
C SER A 203 10.03 -7.16 2.42
N SER A 204 8.91 -7.87 2.51
CA SER A 204 7.88 -7.85 1.48
C SER A 204 6.72 -6.95 1.93
N SER A 205 6.31 -6.01 1.06
CA SER A 205 5.27 -5.02 1.32
C SER A 205 4.00 -5.34 0.54
N PHE A 206 2.85 -5.33 1.20
CA PHE A 206 1.54 -5.59 0.60
C PHE A 206 1.22 -4.64 -0.55
N PHE A 207 1.42 -3.33 -0.34
CA PHE A 207 1.31 -2.29 -1.37
C PHE A 207 2.15 -2.62 -2.61
N THR A 208 3.43 -2.96 -2.42
CA THR A 208 4.32 -3.29 -3.52
C THR A 208 3.85 -4.54 -4.27
N THR A 209 3.49 -5.61 -3.56
CA THR A 209 3.01 -6.87 -4.16
C THR A 209 1.71 -6.66 -4.95
N ALA A 210 0.73 -5.92 -4.40
CA ALA A 210 -0.55 -5.66 -5.05
C ALA A 210 -0.37 -4.90 -6.38
N LEU A 211 0.49 -3.89 -6.38
CA LEU A 211 0.78 -3.08 -7.57
C LEU A 211 1.58 -3.86 -8.62
N GLN A 212 2.53 -4.68 -8.20
CA GLN A 212 3.26 -5.59 -9.09
C GLN A 212 2.34 -6.60 -9.75
N HIS A 213 1.36 -7.14 -9.02
CA HIS A 213 0.34 -8.01 -9.58
C HIS A 213 -0.48 -7.27 -10.66
N ARG A 214 -1.05 -6.10 -10.30
CA ARG A 214 -1.85 -5.27 -11.21
C ARG A 214 -1.06 -4.94 -12.49
N SER A 215 0.17 -4.47 -12.35
CA SER A 215 0.98 -4.02 -13.50
C SER A 215 1.28 -5.15 -14.49
N LEU A 216 1.64 -6.35 -14.03
CA LEU A 216 1.83 -7.50 -14.91
C LEU A 216 0.55 -7.93 -15.61
N ARG A 217 -0.62 -7.89 -14.93
CA ARG A 217 -1.91 -8.23 -15.54
C ARG A 217 -2.28 -7.26 -16.66
N GLN A 218 -2.16 -5.96 -16.41
CA GLN A 218 -2.38 -4.93 -17.44
C GLN A 218 -1.35 -5.05 -18.57
N GLY A 219 -0.10 -5.33 -18.22
CA GLY A 219 0.99 -5.55 -19.16
C GLY A 219 0.73 -6.70 -20.12
N VAL A 220 0.21 -7.82 -19.63
CA VAL A 220 -0.20 -8.98 -20.46
C VAL A 220 -1.32 -8.60 -21.42
N GLN A 221 -2.31 -7.81 -20.99
CA GLN A 221 -3.39 -7.36 -21.87
C GLN A 221 -2.84 -6.45 -22.99
N LEU A 222 -2.02 -5.47 -22.64
CA LEU A 222 -1.39 -4.58 -23.62
C LEU A 222 -0.46 -5.34 -24.58
N ALA A 223 0.33 -6.28 -24.06
CA ALA A 223 1.21 -7.12 -24.87
C ALA A 223 0.44 -7.89 -25.94
N ASN A 224 -0.70 -8.48 -25.58
CA ASN A 224 -1.58 -9.15 -26.55
C ASN A 224 -2.17 -8.17 -27.56
N ALA A 225 -2.58 -6.97 -27.13
CA ALA A 225 -3.12 -5.95 -28.03
C ALA A 225 -2.09 -5.41 -29.05
N LEU A 226 -0.79 -5.54 -28.73
CA LEU A 226 0.33 -5.11 -29.57
C LEU A 226 1.05 -6.28 -30.28
N ASP A 227 0.51 -7.49 -30.22
CA ASP A 227 1.13 -8.73 -30.75
C ASP A 227 2.54 -9.04 -30.18
N GLN A 228 2.86 -8.55 -28.98
CA GLN A 228 4.13 -8.74 -28.27
C GLN A 228 4.12 -10.05 -27.45
N THR A 229 3.91 -11.17 -28.13
CA THR A 229 3.61 -12.47 -27.51
C THR A 229 4.76 -13.11 -26.72
N SER A 230 6.01 -12.68 -26.93
CA SER A 230 7.21 -13.29 -26.31
C SER A 230 7.28 -13.12 -24.79
N VAL A 231 6.67 -12.08 -24.24
CA VAL A 231 6.67 -11.79 -22.79
C VAL A 231 5.46 -12.35 -22.06
N VAL A 232 4.36 -12.63 -22.78
CA VAL A 232 3.04 -12.95 -22.22
C VAL A 232 3.08 -14.14 -21.27
N SER A 233 3.72 -15.25 -21.66
CA SER A 233 3.76 -16.46 -20.83
C SER A 233 4.51 -16.24 -19.51
N SER A 234 5.64 -15.52 -19.55
CA SER A 234 6.45 -15.23 -18.37
C SER A 234 5.69 -14.31 -17.41
N TRP A 235 5.18 -13.18 -17.91
CA TRP A 235 4.43 -12.22 -17.10
C TRP A 235 3.14 -12.81 -16.54
N THR A 236 2.42 -13.64 -17.29
CA THR A 236 1.22 -14.33 -16.79
C THR A 236 1.55 -15.26 -15.63
N THR A 237 2.66 -16.00 -15.72
CA THR A 237 3.12 -16.89 -14.65
C THR A 237 3.45 -16.09 -13.39
N GLN A 238 4.22 -15.01 -13.52
CA GLN A 238 4.59 -14.19 -12.37
C GLN A 238 3.40 -13.44 -11.76
N ALA A 239 2.45 -12.98 -12.58
CA ALA A 239 1.22 -12.38 -12.08
C ALA A 239 0.39 -13.37 -11.23
N GLY A 240 0.35 -14.65 -11.63
CA GLY A 240 -0.30 -15.71 -10.85
C GLY A 240 0.42 -15.98 -9.52
N ASN A 241 1.75 -16.05 -9.53
CA ASN A 241 2.56 -16.22 -8.32
C ASN A 241 2.39 -15.03 -7.35
N LEU A 242 2.38 -13.82 -7.87
CA LEU A 242 2.13 -12.60 -7.10
C LEU A 242 0.73 -12.60 -6.47
N LEU A 243 -0.31 -12.97 -7.23
CA LEU A 243 -1.67 -13.07 -6.68
C LEU A 243 -1.73 -14.09 -5.54
N CYS A 244 -1.02 -15.21 -5.69
CA CYS A 244 -0.90 -16.21 -4.65
C CYS A 244 -0.19 -15.68 -3.40
N PHE A 245 0.97 -15.05 -3.57
CA PHE A 245 1.73 -14.47 -2.46
C PHE A 245 0.95 -13.34 -1.77
N LEU A 246 0.16 -12.56 -2.51
CA LEU A 246 -0.69 -11.51 -1.95
C LEU A 246 -1.65 -12.02 -0.86
N GLN A 247 -2.01 -13.31 -0.91
CA GLN A 247 -2.88 -13.93 0.08
C GLN A 247 -2.19 -14.16 1.43
N SER A 248 -0.86 -14.26 1.49
CA SER A 248 -0.13 -14.52 2.73
C SER A 248 -0.10 -13.33 3.67
N TYR A 249 -0.44 -12.12 3.20
CA TYR A 249 -0.51 -10.94 4.04
C TYR A 249 -1.76 -10.92 4.92
N TRP A 250 -2.80 -11.69 4.60
CA TRP A 250 -3.96 -11.82 5.47
C TRP A 250 -3.61 -12.63 6.73
N ASN A 251 -3.73 -12.01 7.90
CA ASN A 251 -3.34 -12.65 9.16
C ASN A 251 -4.53 -13.24 9.93
N THR A 252 -4.22 -14.07 10.93
CA THR A 252 -5.23 -14.73 11.77
C THR A 252 -5.99 -13.78 12.70
N ALA A 253 -5.50 -12.56 12.89
CA ALA A 253 -6.16 -11.53 13.68
C ALA A 253 -7.23 -10.75 12.89
N GLY A 254 -7.43 -11.07 11.61
CA GLY A 254 -8.54 -10.54 10.80
C GLY A 254 -8.23 -9.19 10.14
N TYR A 255 -6.96 -8.91 9.87
CA TYR A 255 -6.51 -7.76 9.09
C TYR A 255 -5.30 -8.12 8.21
N ILE A 256 -4.89 -7.19 7.35
CA ILE A 256 -3.76 -7.38 6.44
C ILE A 256 -2.49 -6.93 7.17
N THR A 257 -1.51 -7.82 7.33
CA THR A 257 -0.17 -7.46 7.76
C THR A 257 0.54 -6.73 6.63
N ALA A 258 0.78 -5.43 6.76
CA ALA A 258 1.32 -4.61 5.67
C ALA A 258 2.72 -5.00 5.18
N ASN A 259 3.57 -5.47 6.09
CA ASN A 259 4.95 -5.84 5.83
C ASN A 259 5.26 -7.18 6.52
N THR A 260 5.93 -8.10 5.85
CA THR A 260 6.30 -9.41 6.41
C THR A 260 7.41 -9.33 7.47
N GLY A 261 8.07 -8.18 7.60
CA GLY A 261 9.13 -7.91 8.58
C GLY A 261 8.96 -6.58 9.32
N GLY A 262 10.01 -6.15 10.02
CA GLY A 262 10.09 -4.84 10.67
C GLY A 262 9.55 -4.76 12.11
N GLY A 263 8.96 -5.82 12.64
CA GLY A 263 8.59 -5.90 14.08
C GLY A 263 7.43 -4.98 14.51
N ARG A 264 6.62 -4.50 13.57
CA ARG A 264 5.43 -3.65 13.82
C ARG A 264 4.16 -4.51 13.88
N SER A 265 3.04 -3.92 14.31
CA SER A 265 1.74 -4.61 14.34
C SER A 265 1.21 -5.00 12.95
N GLY A 266 1.73 -4.40 11.89
CA GLY A 266 1.26 -4.59 10.51
C GLY A 266 0.01 -3.78 10.15
N LYS A 267 -0.57 -3.03 11.10
CA LYS A 267 -1.70 -2.12 10.85
C LYS A 267 -1.19 -0.84 10.22
N ASP A 268 -1.40 -0.68 8.92
CA ASP A 268 -0.72 0.37 8.16
C ASP A 268 -1.58 0.85 6.99
N ALA A 269 -1.51 2.15 6.69
CA ALA A 269 -2.14 2.80 5.56
C ALA A 269 -1.69 2.21 4.23
N ASN A 270 -0.50 1.59 4.18
CA ASN A 270 -0.02 0.72 3.11
C ASN A 270 -1.16 -0.14 2.52
N THR A 271 -1.95 -0.77 3.38
CA THR A 271 -3.01 -1.71 2.99
C THR A 271 -4.23 -1.04 2.39
N VAL A 272 -4.58 0.15 2.89
CA VAL A 272 -5.68 0.99 2.39
C VAL A 272 -5.29 1.61 1.05
N LEU A 273 -4.06 2.15 0.96
CA LEU A 273 -3.47 2.68 -0.26
C LEU A 273 -3.40 1.62 -1.35
N ALA A 274 -3.02 0.38 -1.01
CA ALA A 274 -3.02 -0.72 -1.97
C ALA A 274 -4.42 -1.00 -2.54
N SER A 275 -5.46 -0.97 -1.68
CA SER A 275 -6.84 -1.22 -2.10
C SER A 275 -7.34 -0.17 -3.09
N ILE A 276 -7.13 1.13 -2.82
CA ILE A 276 -7.56 2.21 -3.73
C ILE A 276 -6.70 2.24 -5.01
N HIS A 277 -5.39 2.01 -4.90
CA HIS A 277 -4.50 1.97 -6.06
C HIS A 277 -4.60 0.66 -6.86
N THR A 278 -5.45 -0.29 -6.47
CA THR A 278 -5.80 -1.48 -7.25
C THR A 278 -7.31 -1.63 -7.44
N PHE A 279 -8.07 -0.55 -7.24
CA PHE A 279 -9.50 -0.53 -7.46
C PHE A 279 -9.87 -0.86 -8.92
N ASP A 280 -10.81 -1.79 -9.07
CA ASP A 280 -11.46 -2.13 -10.34
C ASP A 280 -12.94 -2.39 -10.08
N ALA A 281 -13.79 -1.43 -10.41
CA ALA A 281 -15.23 -1.56 -10.21
C ALA A 281 -15.83 -2.81 -10.89
N ALA A 282 -15.22 -3.29 -11.98
CA ALA A 282 -15.68 -4.48 -12.70
C ALA A 282 -15.39 -5.80 -11.95
N ALA A 283 -14.49 -5.81 -10.96
CA ALA A 283 -14.26 -6.96 -10.10
C ALA A 283 -15.26 -7.06 -8.94
N GLY A 284 -16.01 -6.00 -8.68
CA GLY A 284 -16.95 -5.99 -7.56
C GLY A 284 -16.23 -6.04 -6.21
N CYS A 285 -16.78 -6.79 -5.26
CA CYS A 285 -16.22 -6.93 -3.90
C CYS A 285 -15.29 -8.15 -3.80
N ASP A 286 -14.43 -8.35 -4.80
CA ASP A 286 -13.50 -9.48 -4.84
C ASP A 286 -12.46 -9.41 -3.71
N ALA A 287 -12.46 -10.44 -2.87
CA ALA A 287 -11.53 -10.55 -1.75
C ALA A 287 -10.13 -11.02 -2.20
N LEU A 288 -10.01 -11.74 -3.33
CA LEU A 288 -8.71 -12.23 -3.81
C LEU A 288 -7.77 -11.09 -4.21
N THR A 289 -8.33 -10.01 -4.76
CA THR A 289 -7.60 -8.78 -5.11
C THR A 289 -7.82 -7.66 -4.10
N PHE A 290 -8.43 -7.95 -2.95
CA PHE A 290 -8.64 -6.98 -1.86
C PHE A 290 -9.35 -5.69 -2.31
N GLN A 291 -10.36 -5.84 -3.18
CA GLN A 291 -11.15 -4.70 -3.68
C GLN A 291 -11.77 -3.91 -2.52
N PRO A 292 -11.97 -2.59 -2.65
CA PRO A 292 -12.42 -1.71 -1.57
C PRO A 292 -13.63 -2.22 -0.77
N CYS A 293 -14.65 -2.77 -1.45
CA CYS A 293 -15.86 -3.30 -0.81
C CYS A 293 -15.79 -4.78 -0.39
N SER A 294 -14.66 -5.46 -0.61
CA SER A 294 -14.46 -6.82 -0.14
C SER A 294 -14.50 -6.87 1.39
N ASP A 295 -14.92 -7.99 1.94
CA ASP A 295 -15.02 -8.15 3.39
C ASP A 295 -13.66 -8.10 4.09
N VAL A 296 -12.60 -8.62 3.44
CA VAL A 296 -11.21 -8.50 3.90
C VAL A 296 -10.75 -7.04 3.97
N ALA A 297 -11.06 -6.23 2.95
CA ALA A 297 -10.67 -4.82 2.92
C ALA A 297 -11.44 -3.98 3.95
N LEU A 298 -12.73 -4.26 4.17
CA LEU A 298 -13.55 -3.57 5.17
C LEU A 298 -13.15 -3.93 6.61
N SER A 299 -12.84 -5.21 6.88
CA SER A 299 -12.31 -5.65 8.18
C SER A 299 -10.95 -5.01 8.48
N ASN A 300 -10.08 -4.96 7.47
CA ASN A 300 -8.80 -4.30 7.57
C ASN A 300 -8.95 -2.79 7.82
N LEU A 301 -9.82 -2.11 7.06
CA LEU A 301 -10.07 -0.67 7.20
C LEU A 301 -10.54 -0.31 8.61
N LEU A 302 -11.46 -1.10 9.16
CA LEU A 302 -11.93 -0.94 10.54
C LEU A 302 -10.76 -1.04 11.54
N THR A 303 -9.92 -2.06 11.39
CA THR A 303 -8.77 -2.31 12.27
C THR A 303 -7.75 -1.18 12.19
N TYR A 304 -7.45 -0.72 10.98
CA TYR A 304 -6.53 0.38 10.70
C TYR A 304 -7.03 1.69 11.32
N VAL A 305 -8.25 2.14 10.99
CA VAL A 305 -8.82 3.38 11.52
C VAL A 305 -8.87 3.36 13.05
N ASN A 306 -9.27 2.23 13.65
CA ASN A 306 -9.35 2.12 15.10
C ASN A 306 -7.99 2.22 15.80
N SER A 307 -6.87 1.91 15.15
CA SER A 307 -5.55 2.06 15.76
C SER A 307 -5.13 3.52 16.01
N PHE A 308 -5.77 4.50 15.35
CA PHE A 308 -5.45 5.92 15.52
C PHE A 308 -6.36 6.65 16.51
N ARG A 309 -7.50 6.06 16.87
CA ARG A 309 -8.52 6.72 17.71
C ARG A 309 -7.97 7.12 19.08
N SER A 310 -7.10 6.31 19.68
CA SER A 310 -6.61 6.53 21.05
C SER A 310 -5.22 7.17 21.13
N ILE A 311 -4.50 7.32 20.02
CA ILE A 311 -3.09 7.77 20.04
C ILE A 311 -2.90 9.21 19.57
N TYR A 312 -3.91 9.81 18.93
CA TYR A 312 -3.89 11.21 18.51
C TYR A 312 -4.84 12.04 19.37
N PRO A 313 -4.35 13.08 20.07
CA PRO A 313 -5.20 13.99 20.85
C PRO A 313 -6.36 14.60 20.07
N ILE A 314 -6.19 14.93 18.78
CA ILE A 314 -7.27 15.44 17.92
C ILE A 314 -8.43 14.44 17.72
N ASN A 315 -8.19 13.14 17.96
CA ASN A 315 -9.21 12.09 17.87
C ASN A 315 -9.93 11.84 19.22
N SER A 316 -9.59 12.59 20.27
CA SER A 316 -10.07 12.32 21.62
C SER A 316 -11.60 12.42 21.72
N GLY A 317 -12.21 11.38 22.30
CA GLY A 317 -13.66 11.34 22.57
C GLY A 317 -14.55 11.03 21.35
N LEU A 318 -13.96 10.76 20.17
CA LEU A 318 -14.73 10.39 18.99
C LEU A 318 -15.35 8.99 19.14
N ALA A 319 -16.63 8.86 18.79
CA ALA A 319 -17.32 7.58 18.75
C ALA A 319 -16.80 6.70 17.60
N ASN A 320 -16.95 5.37 17.72
CA ASN A 320 -16.41 4.40 16.75
C ASN A 320 -17.00 4.53 15.33
N ASN A 321 -18.18 5.15 15.20
CA ASN A 321 -18.85 5.39 13.93
C ASN A 321 -18.66 6.81 13.39
N VAL A 322 -17.77 7.60 14.01
CA VAL A 322 -17.37 8.95 13.56
C VAL A 322 -15.97 8.86 12.98
N ALA A 323 -15.72 9.55 11.86
CA ALA A 323 -14.42 9.60 11.20
C ALA A 323 -13.32 10.06 12.17
N ALA A 324 -12.08 9.63 11.95
CA ALA A 324 -10.94 9.98 12.78
C ALA A 324 -9.72 10.26 11.89
N ALA A 325 -8.86 11.19 12.31
CA ALA A 325 -7.61 11.47 11.61
C ALA A 325 -6.72 10.22 11.64
N THR A 326 -6.18 9.82 10.49
CA THR A 326 -5.31 8.65 10.35
C THR A 326 -3.92 9.05 9.88
N GLY A 327 -2.92 8.27 10.30
CA GLY A 327 -1.52 8.41 9.86
C GLY A 327 -1.04 7.14 9.15
N ARG A 328 0.28 6.98 9.00
CA ARG A 328 0.87 5.82 8.32
C ARG A 328 0.59 4.51 9.07
N TYR A 329 1.11 4.39 10.29
CA TYR A 329 0.94 3.23 11.18
C TYR A 329 1.02 3.71 12.64
N PRO A 330 0.46 2.98 13.63
CA PRO A 330 0.34 3.48 15.00
C PRO A 330 1.68 3.60 15.75
N GLU A 331 2.72 2.90 15.30
CA GLU A 331 4.08 2.97 15.85
C GLU A 331 4.94 4.11 15.25
N ASP A 332 4.36 4.96 14.40
CA ASP A 332 5.10 6.00 13.68
C ASP A 332 5.78 7.00 14.63
N SER A 333 7.04 7.32 14.32
CA SER A 333 7.86 8.30 15.02
C SER A 333 8.44 9.38 14.09
N TYR A 334 8.27 9.27 12.77
CA TYR A 334 8.76 10.27 11.82
C TYR A 334 8.05 11.60 12.04
N MET A 335 8.83 12.67 12.24
CA MET A 335 8.31 13.99 12.64
C MET A 335 7.38 13.95 13.87
N GLY A 336 7.56 12.95 14.74
CA GLY A 336 6.75 12.75 15.94
C GLY A 336 5.54 11.83 15.76
N GLY A 337 5.30 11.28 14.57
CA GLY A 337 4.20 10.35 14.28
C GLY A 337 2.84 11.05 14.31
N ASN A 338 2.39 11.54 13.16
CA ASN A 338 1.20 12.37 13.02
C ASN A 338 0.25 11.80 11.96
N PRO A 339 -0.98 12.31 11.91
CA PRO A 339 -1.84 12.14 10.75
C PRO A 339 -1.21 12.66 9.44
N TRP A 340 -1.58 12.01 8.34
CA TRP A 340 -1.19 12.43 6.99
C TRP A 340 -2.45 12.70 6.17
N TYR A 341 -2.44 13.79 5.39
CA TYR A 341 -3.55 14.15 4.51
C TYR A 341 -3.92 13.00 3.58
N LEU A 342 -2.93 12.46 2.86
CA LEU A 342 -3.14 11.36 1.91
C LEU A 342 -3.70 10.09 2.59
N THR A 343 -3.31 9.78 3.83
CA THR A 343 -3.81 8.58 4.51
C THR A 343 -5.23 8.75 5.05
N THR A 344 -5.60 9.98 5.43
CA THR A 344 -6.98 10.30 5.83
C THR A 344 -7.91 10.26 4.61
N LEU A 345 -7.45 10.80 3.47
CA LEU A 345 -8.18 10.78 2.20
C LEU A 345 -8.28 9.37 1.59
N ALA A 346 -7.26 8.53 1.76
CA ALA A 346 -7.30 7.14 1.31
C ALA A 346 -8.44 6.35 1.96
N VAL A 347 -8.78 6.66 3.23
CA VAL A 347 -9.93 6.05 3.91
C VAL A 347 -11.24 6.51 3.29
N SER A 348 -11.41 7.80 3.02
CA SER A 348 -12.63 8.27 2.33
C SER A 348 -12.75 7.68 0.93
N GLU A 349 -11.66 7.60 0.18
CA GLU A 349 -11.62 7.01 -1.16
C GLU A 349 -12.04 5.55 -1.15
N GLN A 350 -11.46 4.69 -0.28
CA GLN A 350 -11.86 3.28 -0.20
C GLN A 350 -13.37 3.12 0.12
N LEU A 351 -13.92 3.99 0.97
CA LEU A 351 -15.35 3.98 1.29
C LEU A 351 -16.21 4.46 0.10
N TYR A 352 -15.77 5.47 -0.65
CA TYR A 352 -16.45 5.92 -1.87
C TYR A 352 -16.42 4.86 -2.97
N ASP A 353 -15.29 4.22 -3.20
CA ASP A 353 -15.15 3.10 -4.14
C ASP A 353 -16.09 1.96 -3.78
N SER A 354 -16.22 1.67 -2.47
CA SER A 354 -17.16 0.67 -1.99
C SER A 354 -18.61 1.02 -2.33
N LEU A 355 -19.00 2.28 -2.10
CA LEU A 355 -20.33 2.80 -2.42
C LEU A 355 -20.60 2.78 -3.92
N ILE A 356 -19.61 3.09 -4.76
CA ILE A 356 -19.69 2.97 -6.22
C ILE A 356 -20.08 1.54 -6.60
N VAL A 357 -19.33 0.54 -6.11
CA VAL A 357 -19.58 -0.86 -6.46
C VAL A 357 -20.94 -1.35 -5.97
N TRP A 358 -21.31 -1.10 -4.72
CA TRP A 358 -22.62 -1.52 -4.21
C TRP A 358 -23.79 -0.88 -4.98
N ASN A 359 -23.64 0.38 -5.40
CA ASN A 359 -24.62 1.06 -6.23
C ASN A 359 -24.70 0.50 -7.65
N GLN A 360 -23.58 0.06 -8.23
CA GLN A 360 -23.54 -0.59 -9.55
C GLN A 360 -24.17 -1.98 -9.48
N GLN A 361 -23.81 -2.78 -8.47
CA GLN A 361 -24.32 -4.14 -8.26
C GLN A 361 -25.78 -4.19 -7.79
N LYS A 362 -26.32 -3.08 -7.29
CA LYS A 362 -27.65 -3.00 -6.66
C LYS A 362 -27.81 -3.92 -5.45
N SER A 363 -26.69 -4.25 -4.79
CA SER A 363 -26.67 -5.08 -3.61
C SER A 363 -25.42 -4.81 -2.77
N LEU A 364 -25.54 -5.06 -1.47
CA LEU A 364 -24.45 -5.06 -0.52
C LEU A 364 -24.46 -6.38 0.24
N ASN A 365 -23.29 -7.02 0.40
CA ASN A 365 -23.16 -8.28 1.11
C ASN A 365 -22.44 -8.07 2.45
N VAL A 366 -23.06 -8.52 3.54
CA VAL A 366 -22.46 -8.54 4.87
C VAL A 366 -22.03 -9.98 5.17
N THR A 367 -20.73 -10.21 5.33
CA THR A 367 -20.19 -11.52 5.73
C THR A 367 -19.90 -11.52 7.22
N SER A 368 -19.59 -12.69 7.80
CA SER A 368 -19.15 -12.76 9.19
C SER A 368 -17.89 -11.92 9.45
N LEU A 369 -17.02 -11.77 8.43
CA LEU A 369 -15.79 -11.01 8.53
C LEU A 369 -16.05 -9.49 8.52
N SER A 370 -16.91 -9.00 7.63
CA SER A 370 -17.23 -7.58 7.55
C SER A 370 -18.34 -7.11 8.49
N LEU A 371 -19.00 -8.03 9.20
CA LEU A 371 -20.09 -7.70 10.13
C LEU A 371 -19.72 -6.61 11.16
N PRO A 372 -18.55 -6.64 11.83
CA PRO A 372 -18.17 -5.60 12.78
C PRO A 372 -18.10 -4.19 12.17
N PHE A 373 -17.71 -4.09 10.90
CA PHE A 373 -17.70 -2.81 10.18
C PHE A 373 -19.12 -2.28 9.98
N PHE A 374 -20.04 -3.11 9.50
CA PHE A 374 -21.43 -2.69 9.29
C PHE A 374 -22.18 -2.39 10.60
N GLN A 375 -21.83 -3.09 11.69
CA GLN A 375 -22.41 -2.86 13.01
C GLN A 375 -22.02 -1.52 13.65
N LEU A 376 -21.05 -0.79 13.09
CA LEU A 376 -20.82 0.62 13.43
C LEU A 376 -22.03 1.50 13.09
N PHE A 377 -22.76 1.14 12.03
CA PHE A 377 -23.81 1.98 11.45
C PHE A 377 -25.21 1.45 11.74
N ASP A 378 -25.35 0.13 11.89
CA ASP A 378 -26.59 -0.53 12.33
C ASP A 378 -26.23 -1.74 13.19
N SER A 379 -26.36 -1.61 14.51
CA SER A 379 -26.03 -2.70 15.45
C SER A 379 -26.94 -3.93 15.32
N SER A 380 -28.07 -3.81 14.62
CA SER A 380 -29.01 -4.91 14.39
C SER A 380 -28.76 -5.67 13.09
N VAL A 381 -27.86 -5.18 12.23
CA VAL A 381 -27.51 -5.84 10.97
C VAL A 381 -26.96 -7.25 11.22
N THR A 382 -27.31 -8.17 10.33
CA THR A 382 -26.86 -9.57 10.38
C THR A 382 -26.18 -9.95 9.07
N VAL A 383 -25.50 -11.10 9.05
CA VAL A 383 -24.91 -11.68 7.83
C VAL A 383 -26.01 -11.91 6.79
N GLY A 384 -25.77 -11.46 5.56
CA GLY A 384 -26.72 -11.60 4.46
C GLY A 384 -26.48 -10.61 3.34
N THR A 385 -27.22 -10.79 2.25
CA THR A 385 -27.21 -9.90 1.09
C THR A 385 -28.42 -8.97 1.12
N TYR A 386 -28.17 -7.67 1.04
CA TYR A 386 -29.17 -6.62 1.08
C TYR A 386 -29.30 -5.97 -0.29
N ALA A 387 -30.45 -6.15 -0.94
CA ALA A 387 -30.74 -5.51 -2.22
C ALA A 387 -30.91 -3.99 -2.05
N SER A 388 -30.65 -3.22 -3.11
CA SER A 388 -30.73 -1.75 -3.09
C SER A 388 -32.13 -1.20 -2.80
N THR A 389 -33.17 -2.04 -2.90
CA THR A 389 -34.56 -1.70 -2.55
C THR A 389 -34.87 -1.90 -1.07
N SER A 390 -33.96 -2.48 -0.29
CA SER A 390 -34.16 -2.73 1.14
C SER A 390 -33.83 -1.48 1.97
N ALA A 391 -34.55 -1.30 3.08
CA ALA A 391 -34.26 -0.21 4.01
C ALA A 391 -32.83 -0.33 4.59
N THR A 392 -32.37 -1.55 4.87
CA THR A 392 -31.02 -1.80 5.39
C THR A 392 -29.93 -1.34 4.43
N PHE A 393 -30.08 -1.59 3.12
CA PHE A 393 -29.13 -1.08 2.13
C PHE A 393 -29.07 0.46 2.17
N THR A 394 -30.22 1.14 2.16
CA THR A 394 -30.27 2.61 2.21
C THR A 394 -29.65 3.14 3.51
N THR A 395 -30.00 2.55 4.66
CA THR A 395 -29.44 2.95 5.97
C THR A 395 -27.93 2.80 6.00
N LEU A 396 -27.40 1.64 5.62
CA LEU A 396 -25.96 1.37 5.65
C LEU A 396 -25.21 2.28 4.68
N THR A 397 -25.64 2.35 3.42
CA THR A 397 -24.95 3.15 2.40
C THR A 397 -24.98 4.65 2.71
N SER A 398 -26.10 5.18 3.21
CA SER A 398 -26.15 6.57 3.68
C SER A 398 -25.22 6.84 4.86
N ALA A 399 -25.22 5.97 5.87
CA ALA A 399 -24.35 6.13 7.05
C ALA A 399 -22.86 6.00 6.68
N ILE A 400 -22.51 5.08 5.78
CA ILE A 400 -21.14 4.90 5.28
C ILE A 400 -20.71 6.12 4.45
N LYS A 401 -21.62 6.71 3.65
CA LYS A 401 -21.33 7.96 2.93
C LYS A 401 -21.05 9.11 3.90
N THR A 402 -21.84 9.26 4.96
CA THR A 402 -21.61 10.22 6.04
C THR A 402 -20.27 9.97 6.74
N PHE A 403 -19.92 8.71 6.99
CA PHE A 403 -18.63 8.35 7.57
C PHE A 403 -17.46 8.73 6.66
N ALA A 404 -17.56 8.45 5.36
CA ALA A 404 -16.56 8.85 4.36
C ALA A 404 -16.43 10.38 4.24
N ASP A 405 -17.56 11.10 4.22
CA ASP A 405 -17.58 12.58 4.24
C ASP A 405 -16.88 13.14 5.48
N GLY A 406 -16.97 12.47 6.63
CA GLY A 406 -16.28 12.87 7.84
C GLY A 406 -14.75 12.88 7.73
N PHE A 407 -14.14 12.00 6.93
CA PHE A 407 -12.69 12.04 6.70
C PHE A 407 -12.29 13.23 5.82
N VAL A 408 -13.13 13.59 4.84
CA VAL A 408 -12.95 14.81 4.04
C VAL A 408 -13.14 16.06 4.89
N GLU A 409 -14.08 16.05 5.83
CA GLU A 409 -14.30 17.15 6.78
C GLU A 409 -13.11 17.36 7.71
N ILE A 410 -12.48 16.29 8.22
CA ILE A 410 -11.23 16.38 9.00
C ILE A 410 -10.13 17.06 8.18
N VAL A 411 -9.97 16.68 6.92
CA VAL A 411 -9.00 17.30 6.02
C VAL A 411 -9.35 18.77 5.77
N ALA A 412 -10.63 19.09 5.60
CA ALA A 412 -11.10 20.47 5.45
C ALA A 412 -10.80 21.32 6.68
N GLU A 413 -10.99 20.78 7.89
CA GLU A 413 -10.72 21.45 9.16
C GLU A 413 -9.24 21.86 9.30
N PHE A 414 -8.33 20.98 8.88
CA PHE A 414 -6.88 21.21 9.01
C PHE A 414 -6.22 21.79 7.75
N THR A 415 -6.98 21.99 6.68
CA THR A 415 -6.51 22.73 5.51
C THR A 415 -6.49 24.24 5.81
N PRO A 416 -5.35 24.93 5.66
CA PRO A 416 -5.31 26.37 5.83
C PRO A 416 -6.13 27.08 4.75
N SER A 417 -6.47 28.36 4.97
CA SER A 417 -7.19 29.18 4.00
C SER A 417 -6.51 29.35 2.64
N SER A 418 -5.21 29.06 2.53
CA SER A 418 -4.47 29.04 1.27
C SER A 418 -4.78 27.81 0.40
N GLY A 419 -5.34 26.74 0.97
CA GLY A 419 -5.52 25.44 0.31
C GLY A 419 -4.24 24.61 0.21
N SER A 420 -3.11 25.09 0.75
CA SER A 420 -1.84 24.36 0.75
C SER A 420 -1.93 23.09 1.59
N LEU A 421 -1.46 21.96 1.05
CA LEU A 421 -1.46 20.67 1.73
C LEU A 421 -0.02 20.17 1.89
N SER A 422 0.46 20.16 3.12
CA SER A 422 1.73 19.52 3.48
C SER A 422 1.59 17.99 3.51
N GLU A 423 2.65 17.31 3.90
CA GLU A 423 2.66 15.87 4.13
C GLU A 423 1.82 15.49 5.36
N GLN A 424 1.95 16.24 6.46
CA GLN A 424 1.37 15.90 7.76
C GLN A 424 0.60 17.08 8.37
N TYR A 425 -0.35 16.75 9.24
CA TYR A 425 -0.93 17.72 10.17
C TYR A 425 -0.80 17.19 11.59
N SER A 426 -0.48 18.08 12.53
CA SER A 426 -0.07 17.74 13.90
C SER A 426 -1.19 16.98 14.61
N LYS A 427 -0.84 15.85 15.23
CA LYS A 427 -1.79 15.05 16.02
C LYS A 427 -2.36 15.80 17.24
N SER A 428 -1.75 16.92 17.62
CA SER A 428 -2.09 17.66 18.84
C SER A 428 -3.08 18.79 18.56
N ASP A 429 -2.90 19.51 17.46
CA ASP A 429 -3.61 20.75 17.17
C ASP A 429 -3.96 20.96 15.68
N GLY A 430 -3.61 19.99 14.81
CA GLY A 430 -3.90 20.07 13.39
C GLY A 430 -3.03 21.04 12.58
N SER A 431 -2.00 21.64 13.19
CA SER A 431 -1.08 22.52 12.46
C SER A 431 -0.28 21.75 11.39
N GLN A 432 -0.06 22.37 10.23
CA GLN A 432 0.73 21.77 9.15
C GLN A 432 2.19 21.58 9.54
N LEU A 433 2.79 20.45 9.18
CA LEU A 433 4.20 20.16 9.42
C LEU A 433 4.79 19.19 8.39
N SER A 434 6.10 18.97 8.49
CA SER A 434 6.89 18.24 7.49
C SER A 434 6.91 18.94 6.13
N ALA A 435 7.09 18.20 5.03
CA ALA A 435 7.18 18.75 3.68
C ALA A 435 5.91 19.54 3.30
N ALA A 436 6.04 20.83 3.02
CA ALA A 436 4.95 21.68 2.56
C ALA A 436 4.61 21.40 1.09
N ASP A 437 3.34 21.59 0.70
CA ASP A 437 2.89 21.43 -0.69
C ASP A 437 3.29 20.06 -1.29
N LEU A 438 3.00 18.96 -0.57
CA LEU A 438 3.34 17.62 -1.02
C LEU A 438 2.46 17.22 -2.21
N THR A 439 3.07 16.88 -3.35
CA THR A 439 2.34 16.57 -4.59
C THR A 439 1.41 15.37 -4.43
N TRP A 440 1.79 14.37 -3.63
CA TRP A 440 0.92 13.23 -3.34
C TRP A 440 -0.30 13.61 -2.48
N SER A 441 -0.19 14.55 -1.54
CA SER A 441 -1.37 15.06 -0.79
C SER A 441 -2.40 15.68 -1.72
N TYR A 442 -1.95 16.42 -2.74
CA TYR A 442 -2.84 16.96 -3.77
C TYR A 442 -3.44 15.87 -4.66
N ALA A 443 -2.65 14.88 -5.08
CA ALA A 443 -3.15 13.75 -5.87
C ALA A 443 -4.24 12.97 -5.10
N ALA A 444 -4.00 12.64 -3.83
CA ALA A 444 -4.97 11.96 -2.96
C ALA A 444 -6.25 12.78 -2.73
N THR A 445 -6.15 14.11 -2.74
CA THR A 445 -7.31 15.00 -2.66
C THR A 445 -8.18 14.87 -3.90
N LEU A 446 -7.56 14.92 -5.09
CA LEU A 446 -8.27 14.81 -6.36
C LEU A 446 -8.90 13.43 -6.53
N THR A 447 -8.19 12.34 -6.23
CA THR A 447 -8.73 10.97 -6.37
C THR A 447 -9.88 10.71 -5.40
N SER A 448 -9.76 11.13 -4.15
CA SER A 448 -10.86 10.97 -3.19
C SER A 448 -12.09 11.79 -3.58
N PHE A 449 -11.93 12.97 -4.19
CA PHE A 449 -13.05 13.79 -4.67
C PHE A 449 -13.69 13.21 -5.93
N ASP A 450 -12.88 12.69 -6.85
CA ASP A 450 -13.35 11.98 -8.04
C ASP A 450 -14.15 10.73 -7.64
N ALA A 451 -13.65 9.92 -6.69
CA ALA A 451 -14.37 8.77 -6.15
C ALA A 451 -15.69 9.20 -5.49
N ARG A 452 -15.70 10.30 -4.72
CA ARG A 452 -16.95 10.86 -4.14
C ARG A 452 -17.96 11.26 -5.21
N ALA A 453 -17.48 11.80 -6.33
CA ALA A 453 -18.30 12.16 -7.49
C ALA A 453 -18.76 10.95 -8.32
N GLY A 454 -18.32 9.74 -7.98
CA GLY A 454 -18.66 8.51 -8.69
C GLY A 454 -17.85 8.28 -9.95
N VAL A 455 -16.69 8.93 -10.08
CA VAL A 455 -15.73 8.68 -11.17
C VAL A 455 -15.15 7.28 -10.98
N VAL A 456 -15.09 6.52 -12.08
CA VAL A 456 -14.56 5.16 -12.10
C VAL A 456 -13.41 5.10 -13.11
N PRO A 457 -12.18 4.82 -12.67
CA PRO A 457 -11.05 4.60 -13.58
C PRO A 457 -11.28 3.43 -14.53
N ALA A 458 -10.46 3.33 -15.58
CA ALA A 458 -10.51 2.20 -16.49
C ALA A 458 -10.23 0.89 -15.75
N SER A 459 -11.04 -0.15 -16.05
CA SER A 459 -10.82 -1.49 -15.50
C SER A 459 -9.45 -2.03 -15.90
N TRP A 460 -8.73 -2.61 -14.94
CA TRP A 460 -7.44 -3.26 -15.19
C TRP A 460 -7.57 -4.76 -15.45
N GLY A 461 -8.79 -5.31 -15.34
CA GLY A 461 -9.11 -6.71 -15.60
C GLY A 461 -8.89 -7.60 -14.38
N ALA A 462 -9.29 -7.10 -13.21
CA ALA A 462 -9.35 -7.87 -11.96
C ALA A 462 -10.51 -8.87 -11.92
N SER A 463 -11.54 -8.63 -12.74
CA SER A 463 -12.76 -9.45 -12.74
C SER A 463 -12.48 -10.91 -13.13
N GLY A 464 -12.99 -11.84 -12.33
CA GLY A 464 -12.90 -13.28 -12.61
C GLY A 464 -11.51 -13.89 -12.44
N LEU A 465 -10.57 -13.19 -11.81
CA LEU A 465 -9.28 -13.77 -11.45
C LEU A 465 -9.47 -14.94 -10.49
N THR A 466 -8.62 -15.95 -10.65
CA THR A 466 -8.56 -17.11 -9.76
C THR A 466 -7.12 -17.26 -9.29
N SER A 467 -6.95 -17.66 -8.03
CA SER A 467 -5.66 -18.04 -7.50
C SER A 467 -5.51 -19.55 -7.58
N SER A 468 -4.39 -20.03 -8.13
CA SER A 468 -4.04 -21.45 -8.14
C SER A 468 -3.54 -21.96 -6.79
N CYS A 469 -3.45 -21.08 -5.78
CA CYS A 469 -2.96 -21.43 -4.46
C CYS A 469 -4.09 -21.90 -3.54
N SER A 470 -3.84 -23.02 -2.87
CA SER A 470 -4.69 -23.54 -1.80
C SER A 470 -4.55 -22.65 -0.58
N ILE A 471 -5.34 -21.58 -0.49
CA ILE A 471 -5.51 -20.88 0.79
C ILE A 471 -6.32 -21.82 1.67
N SER A 472 -5.71 -22.39 2.71
CA SER A 472 -6.44 -23.11 3.74
C SER A 472 -7.23 -22.10 4.58
N THR A 473 -8.37 -21.64 4.06
CA THR A 473 -9.39 -21.00 4.88
C THR A 473 -10.09 -22.09 5.69
N GLY A 474 -10.12 -21.92 7.01
CA GLY A 474 -10.61 -22.93 7.95
C GLY A 474 -12.02 -23.41 7.62
N GLY A 475 -12.20 -24.72 7.56
CA GLY A 475 -13.50 -25.35 7.33
C GLY A 475 -13.47 -26.85 7.08
N GLY A 476 -12.95 -27.64 8.03
CA GLY A 476 -13.33 -29.05 8.24
C GLY A 476 -12.86 -30.12 7.24
N GLY A 477 -11.98 -31.02 7.71
CA GLY A 477 -11.99 -32.43 7.32
C GLY A 477 -10.86 -32.93 6.41
N GLY A 478 -9.76 -33.37 7.03
CA GLY A 478 -9.02 -34.58 6.64
C GLY A 478 -7.99 -34.50 5.51
N GLY A 479 -6.70 -34.48 5.91
CA GLY A 479 -5.64 -35.25 5.23
C GLY A 479 -4.54 -34.46 4.50
N GLY A 480 -3.38 -34.28 5.16
CA GLY A 480 -2.06 -34.34 4.48
C GLY A 480 -1.33 -33.04 4.11
N SER A 481 -0.71 -32.39 5.11
CA SER A 481 0.56 -31.62 5.06
C SER A 481 0.66 -30.25 4.36
N SER A 482 0.78 -29.16 5.16
CA SER A 482 1.88 -28.16 5.12
C SER A 482 1.70 -27.04 6.18
N GLY A 483 1.60 -27.39 7.47
CA GLY A 483 1.59 -26.37 8.53
C GLY A 483 2.99 -25.86 8.83
N THR A 484 3.13 -24.61 9.30
CA THR A 484 4.33 -24.13 10.01
C THR A 484 4.05 -24.00 11.52
N VAL A 485 5.10 -24.01 12.33
CA VAL A 485 5.09 -23.79 13.77
C VAL A 485 6.03 -22.63 14.06
N SER A 486 5.57 -21.68 14.86
CA SER A 486 6.43 -20.59 15.31
C SER A 486 7.37 -21.10 16.42
N VAL A 487 8.66 -21.17 16.13
CA VAL A 487 9.69 -21.65 17.06
C VAL A 487 10.50 -20.49 17.60
N THR A 488 10.42 -20.24 18.90
CA THR A 488 11.29 -19.28 19.59
C THR A 488 12.52 -20.01 20.10
N PHE A 489 13.67 -19.69 19.53
CA PHE A 489 14.98 -20.14 20.02
C PHE A 489 15.51 -19.11 21.01
N ASN A 490 15.85 -19.57 22.21
CA ASN A 490 16.58 -18.81 23.21
C ASN A 490 17.91 -19.49 23.47
N VAL A 491 19.02 -18.77 23.41
CA VAL A 491 20.34 -19.30 23.78
C VAL A 491 21.00 -18.42 24.83
N ASP A 492 21.41 -19.02 25.96
CA ASP A 492 22.29 -18.37 26.92
C ASP A 492 23.71 -18.35 26.37
N ALA A 493 24.15 -17.16 25.96
CA ALA A 493 25.46 -16.95 25.36
C ALA A 493 26.07 -15.63 25.86
N THR A 494 27.00 -15.73 26.81
CA THR A 494 27.80 -14.58 27.24
C THR A 494 28.79 -14.19 26.13
N THR A 495 28.75 -12.94 25.74
CA THR A 495 29.58 -12.37 24.68
C THR A 495 30.40 -11.19 25.18
N VAL A 496 31.42 -10.81 24.41
CA VAL A 496 32.12 -9.52 24.60
C VAL A 496 31.59 -8.47 23.63
N PHE A 497 31.82 -7.19 23.93
CA PHE A 497 31.34 -6.09 23.10
C PHE A 497 31.79 -6.22 21.64
N GLY A 498 30.83 -6.19 20.72
CA GLY A 498 31.04 -6.34 19.27
C GLY A 498 30.78 -7.75 18.73
N GLU A 499 30.60 -8.76 19.60
CA GLU A 499 30.15 -10.10 19.19
C GLU A 499 28.63 -10.14 19.04
N ASN A 500 28.15 -10.90 18.04
CA ASN A 500 26.73 -11.17 17.84
C ASN A 500 26.49 -12.68 17.68
N ILE A 501 25.32 -13.15 18.10
CA ILE A 501 24.89 -14.54 17.96
C ILE A 501 23.90 -14.68 16.81
N TYR A 502 24.10 -15.72 16.00
CA TYR A 502 23.30 -16.08 14.84
C TYR A 502 22.87 -17.56 14.93
N ILE A 503 21.90 -17.97 14.12
CA ILE A 503 21.46 -19.37 13.96
C ILE A 503 21.30 -19.72 12.47
N CYS A 504 21.69 -20.93 12.10
CA CYS A 504 21.31 -21.57 10.84
C CYS A 504 21.15 -23.10 11.03
N GLY A 505 20.64 -23.80 10.02
CA GLY A 505 20.21 -25.18 10.16
C GLY A 505 19.73 -25.83 8.86
N SER A 506 19.17 -27.03 8.99
CA SER A 506 18.91 -27.97 7.90
C SER A 506 17.69 -27.67 7.02
N VAL A 507 16.94 -26.63 7.35
CA VAL A 507 15.74 -26.22 6.61
C VAL A 507 15.92 -24.83 6.04
N ASP A 508 15.16 -24.51 4.99
CA ASP A 508 15.24 -23.24 4.29
C ASP A 508 15.02 -22.02 5.19
N ALA A 509 14.05 -22.13 6.11
CA ALA A 509 13.79 -21.11 7.13
C ALA A 509 15.01 -20.85 8.04
N LEU A 510 15.90 -21.82 8.19
CA LEU A 510 17.19 -21.71 8.89
C LEU A 510 18.38 -21.68 7.92
N GLN A 511 18.16 -21.25 6.67
CA GLN A 511 19.23 -20.91 5.73
C GLN A 511 20.09 -22.10 5.25
N ASN A 512 19.60 -23.34 5.33
CA ASN A 512 20.27 -24.52 4.74
C ASN A 512 21.78 -24.64 5.08
N TRP A 513 22.14 -24.40 6.35
CA TRP A 513 23.52 -24.39 6.87
C TRP A 513 24.45 -23.31 6.33
N ASP A 514 23.94 -22.27 5.65
CA ASP A 514 24.75 -21.17 5.15
C ASP A 514 25.11 -20.19 6.29
N PRO A 515 26.40 -20.08 6.67
CA PRO A 515 26.83 -19.16 7.71
C PRO A 515 26.79 -17.70 7.27
N ASP A 516 26.83 -17.39 5.98
CA ASP A 516 26.87 -16.01 5.48
C ASP A 516 25.48 -15.37 5.56
N THR A 517 24.43 -16.15 5.39
CA THR A 517 23.02 -15.71 5.49
C THR A 517 22.35 -16.07 6.81
N ALA A 518 23.08 -16.68 7.77
CA ALA A 518 22.56 -17.05 9.08
C ALA A 518 21.78 -15.92 9.77
N LEU A 519 20.71 -16.27 10.50
CA LEU A 519 19.78 -15.32 11.09
C LEU A 519 20.32 -14.75 12.41
N ILE A 520 20.27 -13.44 12.59
CA ILE A 520 20.75 -12.78 13.81
C ILE A 520 19.75 -12.90 14.96
N LEU A 521 20.24 -13.20 16.17
CA LEU A 521 19.43 -13.21 17.38
C LEU A 521 19.44 -11.83 18.07
N SER A 522 18.36 -11.51 18.78
CA SER A 522 18.22 -10.29 19.58
C SER A 522 18.83 -10.45 20.97
N ALA A 523 19.63 -9.46 21.41
CA ALA A 523 20.21 -9.40 22.76
C ALA A 523 19.30 -8.72 23.81
N ALA A 524 18.01 -8.51 23.52
CA ALA A 524 17.12 -7.73 24.39
C ALA A 524 17.02 -8.26 25.82
N ASN A 525 17.26 -9.56 26.04
CA ASN A 525 17.20 -10.23 27.34
C ASN A 525 18.58 -10.76 27.79
N TYR A 526 19.67 -10.08 27.39
CA TYR A 526 21.05 -10.51 27.65
C TYR A 526 21.29 -11.00 29.10
N PRO A 527 21.96 -12.16 29.33
CA PRO A 527 22.77 -12.93 28.36
C PRO A 527 21.96 -13.88 27.45
N ILE A 528 20.63 -13.86 27.52
CA ILE A 528 19.79 -14.64 26.62
C ILE A 528 19.63 -13.90 25.28
N TRP A 529 20.02 -14.58 24.22
CA TRP A 529 19.79 -14.18 22.84
C TRP A 529 18.56 -14.91 22.32
N SER A 530 17.68 -14.22 21.59
CA SER A 530 16.40 -14.79 21.16
C SER A 530 16.03 -14.45 19.73
N ILE A 531 15.44 -15.41 19.03
CA ILE A 531 14.78 -15.23 17.72
C ILE A 531 13.56 -16.14 17.64
N THR A 532 12.51 -15.70 16.94
CA THR A 532 11.38 -16.56 16.59
C THR A 532 11.35 -16.77 15.09
N VAL A 533 11.28 -18.02 14.66
CA VAL A 533 11.31 -18.46 13.25
C VAL A 533 10.18 -19.45 13.00
N ASP A 534 9.42 -19.26 11.93
CA ASP A 534 8.40 -20.21 11.53
C ASP A 534 9.04 -21.39 10.78
N LEU A 535 8.96 -22.58 11.39
CA LEU A 535 9.55 -23.81 10.85
C LEU A 535 8.45 -24.76 10.34
N PRO A 536 8.75 -25.67 9.39
CA PRO A 536 7.79 -26.69 8.97
C PRO A 536 7.28 -27.52 10.16
N ALA A 537 5.98 -27.75 10.25
CA ALA A 537 5.36 -28.58 11.31
C ALA A 537 5.70 -30.07 11.13
N ASN A 538 5.68 -30.85 12.22
CA ASN A 538 6.01 -32.28 12.23
C ASN A 538 7.33 -32.63 11.53
N THR A 539 8.35 -31.78 11.69
CA THR A 539 9.62 -31.90 10.99
C THR A 539 10.77 -31.96 11.98
N GLU A 540 11.67 -32.92 11.79
CA GLU A 540 12.96 -32.93 12.49
C GLU A 540 13.85 -31.85 11.87
N VAL A 541 14.30 -30.90 12.67
CA VAL A 541 15.15 -29.79 12.26
C VAL A 541 16.45 -29.86 13.02
N GLN A 542 17.57 -29.82 12.29
CA GLN A 542 18.89 -29.67 12.87
C GLN A 542 19.36 -28.23 12.74
N TYR A 543 20.05 -27.70 13.74
CA TYR A 543 20.55 -26.33 13.73
C TYR A 543 21.82 -26.16 14.55
N LYS A 544 22.47 -25.01 14.40
CA LYS A 544 23.55 -24.53 15.28
C LYS A 544 23.56 -23.02 15.42
N TYR A 545 24.06 -22.57 16.55
CA TYR A 545 24.43 -21.19 16.81
C TYR A 545 25.83 -20.85 16.28
N ILE A 546 25.96 -19.62 15.81
CA ILE A 546 27.18 -19.04 15.28
C ILE A 546 27.47 -17.73 16.00
N ARG A 547 28.71 -17.54 16.44
CA ARG A 547 29.21 -16.28 16.99
C ARG A 547 30.05 -15.57 15.94
N LYS A 548 29.72 -14.32 15.64
CA LYS A 548 30.48 -13.48 14.70
C LYS A 548 31.09 -12.27 15.41
N PHE A 549 32.36 -11.98 15.09
CA PHE A 549 33.10 -10.80 15.54
C PHE A 549 33.94 -10.24 14.38
N GLY A 550 33.49 -9.16 13.75
CA GLY A 550 34.10 -8.67 12.51
C GLY A 550 34.04 -9.74 11.42
N SER A 551 35.18 -10.14 10.87
CA SER A 551 35.28 -11.23 9.87
C SER A 551 35.45 -12.63 10.49
N SER A 552 35.57 -12.73 11.81
CA SER A 552 35.76 -14.01 12.52
C SER A 552 34.42 -14.67 12.79
N LEU A 553 34.33 -15.97 12.52
CA LEU A 553 33.15 -16.79 12.71
C LEU A 553 33.52 -18.04 13.52
N THR A 554 32.79 -18.27 14.62
CA THR A 554 32.95 -19.43 15.49
C THR A 554 31.61 -20.15 15.60
N TRP A 555 31.55 -21.41 15.20
CA TRP A 555 30.41 -22.29 15.45
C TRP A 555 30.42 -22.78 16.89
N GLU A 556 29.25 -23.07 17.45
CA GLU A 556 29.19 -23.87 18.67
C GLU A 556 29.72 -25.30 18.45
N SER A 557 30.13 -25.94 19.54
CA SER A 557 30.73 -27.26 19.51
C SER A 557 29.77 -28.35 19.01
N ASP A 558 30.30 -29.43 18.42
CA ASP A 558 29.50 -30.60 18.01
C ASP A 558 28.87 -31.33 19.23
N PRO A 559 27.77 -32.09 19.03
CA PRO A 559 27.02 -32.33 17.78
C PRO A 559 26.08 -31.17 17.38
N ASN A 560 25.42 -31.23 16.21
CA ASN A 560 24.30 -30.32 15.90
C ASN A 560 23.17 -30.46 16.93
N ASP A 561 22.46 -29.38 17.21
CA ASP A 561 21.20 -29.45 17.96
C ASP A 561 20.07 -29.95 17.06
N VAL A 562 19.09 -30.63 17.66
CA VAL A 562 17.98 -31.27 16.95
C VAL A 562 16.68 -31.07 17.70
N ILE A 563 15.68 -30.52 17.01
CA ILE A 563 14.30 -30.41 17.51
C ILE A 563 13.33 -31.14 16.58
N ASN A 564 12.19 -31.55 17.13
CA ASN A 564 11.05 -32.02 16.35
C ASN A 564 9.91 -31.04 16.53
N THR A 565 9.54 -30.33 15.47
CA THR A 565 8.46 -29.33 15.54
C THR A 565 7.11 -30.04 15.75
N PRO A 566 6.20 -29.48 16.57
CA PRO A 566 4.86 -30.02 16.75
C PRO A 566 4.02 -29.93 15.46
N SER A 567 2.80 -30.45 15.50
CA SER A 567 1.88 -30.39 14.36
C SER A 567 1.27 -29.00 14.09
N GLY A 568 1.52 -28.02 14.97
CA GLY A 568 1.00 -26.66 14.91
C GLY A 568 1.23 -25.90 16.23
N GLY A 569 0.91 -24.61 16.26
CA GLY A 569 1.04 -23.75 17.45
C GLY A 569 2.41 -23.09 17.55
N SER A 570 2.87 -22.84 18.77
CA SER A 570 4.22 -22.33 19.06
C SER A 570 5.03 -23.32 19.89
N PHE A 571 6.35 -23.27 19.72
CA PHE A 571 7.32 -24.10 20.42
C PHE A 571 8.47 -23.20 20.89
N ILE A 572 8.94 -23.40 22.12
CA ILE A 572 10.04 -22.61 22.67
C ILE A 572 11.19 -23.58 22.97
N GLU A 573 12.33 -23.32 22.36
CA GLU A 573 13.57 -24.04 22.58
C GLU A 573 14.53 -23.17 23.41
N ASN A 574 15.14 -23.75 24.44
CA ASN A 574 16.03 -23.02 25.34
C ASN A 574 17.36 -23.76 25.47
N ASP A 575 18.37 -23.17 24.84
CA ASP A 575 19.71 -23.70 24.72
C ASP A 575 20.71 -22.93 25.60
N THR A 576 21.88 -23.54 25.79
CA THR A 576 23.06 -22.89 26.35
C THR A 576 24.20 -23.09 25.37
N TRP A 577 24.92 -22.02 25.05
CA TRP A 577 26.04 -22.09 24.11
C TRP A 577 27.05 -23.17 24.52
N ARG A 578 27.41 -24.06 23.58
CA ARG A 578 28.28 -25.23 23.82
C ARG A 578 29.75 -25.04 23.49
#